data_AF-A0A1Z9HF19-F1
#
_entry.id   AF-A0A1Z9HF19-F1
#
_cell.length_a   1.000
_cell.length_b   1.000
_cell.length_c   1.000
_cell.angle_alpha   90.00
_cell.angle_beta   90.00
_cell.angle_gamma   90.00
#
_symmetry.space_group_name_H-M   'P 1'
#
loop_
_entity.id
_entity.type
_entity.pdbx_description
1 polymer ?
#
loop_
_entity_poly.entity_id
_entity_poly.type
_entity_poly.pdbx_seq_one_letter_code
_entity_poly.pdbx_strand_id
1 'polypeptide(L)'
;MNQIKQEIASIAAKFVVENGFSYYDAKTKAQELIFLRTGQKIKKKYLPNNIELDQAIKKHLMLFFKKEHLERLTELRKKAKDLMEIIKIFNPILIGSIANETVTRFSDIRVCCFTETTKEIA
;
A
#
# COMPACT_ATOMS: atom_id res chain seq x y z
N MET A 1 14.08 14.08 -12.40
CA MET A 1 13.57 12.88 -11.68
C MET A 1 14.69 11.86 -11.55
N ASN A 2 14.83 11.20 -10.40
CA ASN A 2 15.98 10.34 -10.12
C ASN A 2 15.70 8.89 -10.59
N GLN A 3 16.37 8.44 -11.65
CA GLN A 3 16.06 7.18 -12.34
C GLN A 3 16.21 5.93 -11.45
N ILE A 4 17.27 5.90 -10.62
CA ILE A 4 17.50 4.80 -9.67
C ILE A 4 16.36 4.71 -8.65
N LYS A 5 15.86 5.85 -8.18
CA LYS A 5 14.76 5.91 -7.20
C LYS A 5 13.47 5.33 -7.78
N GLN A 6 13.17 5.63 -9.04
CA GLN A 6 12.01 5.08 -9.74
C GLN A 6 12.13 3.58 -9.97
N GLU A 7 13.33 3.10 -10.29
CA GLU A 7 13.59 1.68 -10.46
C GLU A 7 13.35 0.92 -9.15
N ILE A 8 13.88 1.43 -8.02
CA ILE A 8 13.65 0.86 -6.69
C ILE A 8 12.15 0.87 -6.35
N ALA A 9 11.45 1.97 -6.62
CA ALA A 9 10.01 2.06 -6.38
C ALA A 9 9.23 1.03 -7.21
N SER A 10 9.61 0.84 -8.48
CA SER A 10 8.99 -0.14 -9.37
C SER A 10 9.21 -1.58 -8.89
N ILE A 11 10.43 -1.91 -8.46
CA ILE A 11 10.75 -3.25 -7.93
C ILE A 11 10.03 -3.48 -6.59
N ALA A 12 10.03 -2.50 -5.70
CA ALA A 12 9.32 -2.58 -4.42
C ALA A 12 7.81 -2.75 -4.64
N ALA A 13 7.21 -1.99 -5.57
CA ALA A 13 5.80 -2.13 -5.92
C ALA A 13 5.45 -3.55 -6.37
N LYS A 14 6.32 -4.19 -7.16
CA LYS A 14 6.16 -5.58 -7.56
C LYS A 14 6.08 -6.52 -6.34
N PHE A 15 7.00 -6.39 -5.39
CA PHE A 15 6.98 -7.21 -4.17
C PHE A 15 5.72 -7.00 -3.32
N VAL A 16 5.20 -5.76 -3.24
CA VAL A 16 3.95 -5.49 -2.52
C VAL A 16 2.77 -6.15 -3.22
N VAL A 17 2.63 -5.94 -4.54
CA VAL A 17 1.48 -6.43 -5.31
C VAL A 17 1.48 -7.95 -5.43
N GLU A 18 2.62 -8.53 -5.78
CA GLU A 18 2.72 -9.95 -6.09
C GLU A 18 3.01 -10.79 -4.84
N ASN A 19 3.79 -10.31 -3.87
CA ASN A 19 4.19 -11.12 -2.73
C ASN A 19 3.55 -10.70 -1.40
N GLY A 20 2.80 -9.59 -1.37
CA GLY A 20 2.14 -9.13 -0.15
C GLY A 20 3.10 -8.60 0.90
N PHE A 21 4.28 -8.15 0.47
CA PHE A 21 5.31 -7.66 1.39
C PHE A 21 4.87 -6.34 2.03
N SER A 22 5.31 -6.12 3.27
CA SER A 22 5.20 -4.80 3.89
C SER A 22 6.02 -3.77 3.09
N TYR A 23 5.72 -2.48 3.26
CA TYR A 23 6.44 -1.43 2.53
C TYR A 23 7.92 -1.41 2.90
N TYR A 24 8.24 -1.74 4.15
CA TYR A 24 9.61 -1.84 4.62
C TYR A 24 10.33 -3.02 3.97
N ASP A 25 9.73 -4.22 3.99
CA ASP A 25 10.35 -5.42 3.43
C ASP A 25 10.50 -5.31 1.92
N ALA A 26 9.50 -4.75 1.23
CA ALA A 26 9.56 -4.49 -0.21
C ALA A 26 10.69 -3.54 -0.59
N LYS A 27 10.88 -2.45 0.17
CA LYS A 27 12.00 -1.51 -0.04
C LYS A 27 13.35 -2.18 0.21
N THR A 28 13.46 -2.94 1.31
CA THR A 28 14.69 -3.66 1.66
C THR A 28 15.05 -4.67 0.57
N LYS A 29 14.08 -5.47 0.11
CA LYS A 29 14.28 -6.45 -0.97
C LYS A 29 14.60 -5.81 -2.30
N ALA A 30 14.00 -4.67 -2.62
CA ALA A 30 14.35 -3.90 -3.82
C ALA A 30 15.81 -3.39 -3.76
N GLN A 31 16.27 -2.92 -2.60
CA GLN A 31 17.67 -2.51 -2.43
C GLN A 31 18.63 -3.69 -2.57
N GLU A 32 18.32 -4.84 -1.96
CA GLU A 32 19.11 -6.06 -2.08
C GLU A 32 19.26 -6.48 -3.55
N LEU A 33 18.17 -6.49 -4.31
CA LEU A 33 18.21 -6.83 -5.74
C LEU A 33 19.08 -5.87 -6.55
N ILE A 34 18.99 -4.56 -6.30
CA ILE A 34 19.82 -3.58 -7.01
C ILE A 34 21.30 -3.73 -6.63
N PHE A 35 21.59 -4.00 -5.35
CA PHE A 35 22.95 -4.27 -4.90
C PHE A 35 23.54 -5.51 -5.59
N LEU A 36 22.78 -6.59 -5.69
CA LEU A 36 23.21 -7.81 -6.39
C LEU A 36 23.47 -7.58 -7.89
N ARG A 37 22.73 -6.66 -8.53
CA ARG A 37 22.90 -6.33 -9.95
C ARG A 37 24.06 -5.38 -10.25
N THR A 38 24.33 -4.43 -9.35
CA THR A 38 25.24 -3.31 -9.62
C THR A 38 26.49 -3.31 -8.75
N GLY A 39 26.51 -4.08 -7.67
CA GLY A 39 27.54 -4.02 -6.61
C GLY A 39 27.51 -2.75 -5.77
N GLN A 40 26.56 -1.83 -6.01
CA GLN A 40 26.54 -0.51 -5.36
C GLN A 40 25.50 -0.45 -4.24
N LYS A 41 25.94 0.02 -3.06
CA LYS A 41 25.03 0.31 -1.95
C LYS A 41 24.21 1.57 -2.24
N ILE A 42 22.89 1.44 -2.11
CA ILE A 42 21.95 2.53 -2.32
C ILE A 42 21.95 3.48 -1.12
N LYS A 43 22.25 4.76 -1.34
CA LYS A 43 22.15 5.80 -0.29
C LYS A 43 20.67 6.08 0.02
N LYS A 44 20.36 6.42 1.29
CA LYS A 44 18.99 6.72 1.75
C LYS A 44 18.25 7.76 0.89
N LYS A 45 18.95 8.75 0.31
CA LYS A 45 18.34 9.76 -0.57
C LYS A 45 17.72 9.20 -1.86
N TYR A 46 18.09 7.98 -2.25
CA TYR A 46 17.55 7.29 -3.43
C TYR A 46 16.44 6.29 -3.06
N LEU A 47 16.08 6.15 -1.78
CA LEU A 47 14.94 5.33 -1.38
C LEU A 47 13.63 6.06 -1.61
N PRO A 48 12.60 5.42 -2.19
CA PRO A 48 11.28 6.00 -2.28
C PRO A 48 10.66 6.18 -0.90
N ASN A 49 9.96 7.31 -0.73
CA ASN A 49 9.05 7.49 0.39
C ASN A 49 7.76 6.67 0.15
N ASN A 50 6.86 6.66 1.14
CA ASN A 50 5.64 5.86 1.03
C ASN A 50 4.71 6.36 -0.09
N ILE A 51 4.64 7.68 -0.32
CA ILE A 51 3.81 8.28 -1.37
C ILE A 51 4.30 7.84 -2.76
N GLU A 52 5.62 7.87 -2.99
CA GLU A 52 6.23 7.44 -4.25
C GLU A 52 6.05 5.93 -4.47
N LEU A 53 6.10 5.14 -3.39
CA LEU A 53 5.82 3.71 -3.45
C LEU A 53 4.35 3.45 -3.78
N ASP A 54 3.41 4.17 -3.16
CA ASP A 54 1.96 4.07 -3.46
C ASP A 54 1.68 4.38 -4.92
N GLN A 55 2.30 5.44 -5.47
CA GLN A 55 2.19 5.79 -6.89
C GLN A 55 2.74 4.67 -7.79
N ALA A 56 3.86 4.06 -7.42
CA ALA A 56 4.43 2.94 -8.16
C ALA A 56 3.54 1.69 -8.10
N ILE A 57 2.95 1.40 -6.93
CA ILE A 57 1.98 0.30 -6.74
C ILE A 57 0.75 0.54 -7.62
N LYS A 58 0.16 1.72 -7.57
CA LYS A 58 -1.01 2.07 -8.38
C LYS A 58 -0.70 1.96 -9.88
N LYS A 59 0.47 2.45 -10.31
CA LYS A 59 0.92 2.29 -11.69
C LYS A 59 1.07 0.83 -12.08
N HIS A 60 1.68 0.01 -11.23
CA HIS A 60 1.87 -1.42 -11.49
C HIS A 60 0.53 -2.16 -11.60
N LEU A 61 -0.40 -1.89 -10.68
CA LEU A 61 -1.76 -2.44 -10.72
C LEU A 61 -2.52 -2.05 -11.99
N MET A 62 -2.46 -0.78 -12.39
CA MET A 62 -3.13 -0.31 -13.60
C MET A 62 -2.51 -0.86 -14.89
N LEU A 63 -1.22 -1.20 -14.89
CA LEU A 63 -0.55 -1.76 -16.05
C LEU A 63 -0.79 -3.27 -16.21
N PHE A 64 -0.75 -4.03 -15.13
CA PHE A 64 -0.76 -5.50 -15.19
C PHE A 64 -2.06 -6.14 -14.67
N PHE A 65 -2.78 -5.47 -13.77
CA PHE A 65 -3.91 -6.04 -13.02
C PHE A 65 -5.16 -5.14 -13.04
N LYS A 66 -5.31 -4.28 -14.06
CA LYS A 66 -6.32 -3.21 -14.07
C LYS A 66 -7.73 -3.70 -13.74
N LYS A 67 -8.19 -4.75 -14.43
CA LYS A 67 -9.56 -5.28 -14.27
C LYS A 67 -9.77 -5.81 -12.85
N GLU A 68 -8.92 -6.74 -12.41
CA GLU A 68 -8.99 -7.35 -11.07
C GLU A 68 -8.86 -6.30 -9.95
N HIS A 69 -8.01 -5.30 -10.15
CA HIS A 69 -7.82 -4.21 -9.20
C HIS A 69 -9.09 -3.36 -9.04
N LEU A 70 -9.74 -2.96 -10.14
CA LEU A 70 -10.96 -2.16 -10.10
C LEU A 70 -12.14 -2.94 -9.50
N GLU A 71 -12.28 -4.21 -9.86
CA GLU A 71 -13.29 -5.11 -9.29
C GLU A 71 -13.09 -5.23 -7.76
N ARG A 72 -11.87 -5.56 -7.33
CA ARG A 72 -11.56 -5.70 -5.90
C ARG A 72 -11.68 -4.39 -5.12
N LEU A 73 -11.25 -3.26 -5.69
CA LEU A 73 -11.42 -1.95 -5.07
C LEU A 73 -12.91 -1.64 -4.83
N THR A 74 -13.76 -1.96 -5.80
CA THR A 74 -15.21 -1.75 -5.69
C THR A 74 -15.80 -2.63 -4.60
N GLU A 75 -15.45 -3.92 -4.60
CA GLU A 75 -15.91 -4.87 -3.58
C GLU A 75 -15.48 -4.46 -2.17
N LEU A 76 -14.20 -4.12 -1.98
CA LEU A 76 -13.68 -3.72 -0.68
C LEU A 76 -14.27 -2.39 -0.20
N ARG A 77 -14.51 -1.42 -1.10
CA ARG A 77 -15.20 -0.17 -0.73
C ARG A 77 -16.61 -0.42 -0.24
N LYS A 78 -17.35 -1.32 -0.88
CA LYS A 78 -18.69 -1.71 -0.43
C LYS A 78 -18.64 -2.33 0.97
N LYS A 79 -17.78 -3.34 1.16
CA LYS A 79 -17.60 -4.00 2.47
C LYS A 79 -17.13 -3.04 3.56
N ALA A 80 -16.22 -2.14 3.23
CA ALA A 80 -15.74 -1.11 4.16
C ALA A 80 -16.86 -0.16 4.57
N LYS A 81 -17.68 0.29 3.61
CA LYS A 81 -18.86 1.11 3.91
C LYS A 81 -19.83 0.38 4.83
N ASP A 82 -20.15 -0.87 4.53
CA ASP A 82 -21.06 -1.68 5.35
C ASP A 82 -20.52 -1.82 6.78
N LEU A 83 -19.22 -2.09 6.94
CA LEU A 83 -18.55 -2.14 8.24
C LEU A 83 -18.63 -0.79 8.98
N MET A 84 -18.35 0.32 8.29
CA MET A 84 -18.35 1.66 8.89
C MET A 84 -19.75 2.09 9.36
N GLU A 85 -20.83 1.66 8.69
CA GLU A 85 -22.19 1.92 9.18
C GLU A 85 -22.50 1.13 10.46
N ILE A 86 -21.99 -0.10 10.61
CA ILE A 86 -22.17 -0.90 11.84
C ILE A 86 -21.53 -0.22 13.05
N ILE A 87 -20.33 0.33 12.87
CA ILE A 87 -19.53 0.95 13.95
C ILE A 87 -19.59 2.48 13.94
N LYS A 88 -20.63 3.05 13.30
CA LYS A 88 -20.77 4.49 13.07
C LYS A 88 -20.68 5.33 14.34
N ILE A 89 -21.12 4.78 15.47
CA ILE A 89 -21.06 5.43 16.79
C ILE A 89 -19.62 5.80 17.20
N PHE A 90 -18.60 5.13 16.65
CA PHE A 90 -17.20 5.38 16.93
C PHE A 90 -16.52 6.25 15.86
N ASN A 91 -17.27 7.04 15.09
CA ASN A 91 -16.75 7.95 14.06
C ASN A 91 -15.65 7.31 13.18
N PRO A 92 -15.97 6.20 12.48
CA PRO A 92 -14.95 5.43 11.78
C PRO A 92 -14.35 6.21 10.61
N ILE A 93 -13.04 6.07 10.41
CA ILE A 93 -12.29 6.63 9.28
C ILE A 93 -11.58 5.48 8.55
N LEU A 94 -11.85 5.35 7.25
CA LEU A 94 -11.20 4.37 6.38
C LEU A 94 -9.75 4.78 6.11
N ILE A 95 -8.81 3.87 6.34
CA ILE A 95 -7.37 4.10 6.15
C ILE A 95 -6.73 2.94 5.36
N GLY A 96 -5.45 3.12 5.00
CA GLY A 96 -4.67 2.08 4.33
C GLY A 96 -5.00 1.93 2.84
N SER A 97 -4.86 0.71 2.32
CA SER A 97 -4.84 0.44 0.88
C SER A 97 -6.12 0.85 0.14
N ILE A 98 -7.28 0.77 0.79
CA ILE A 98 -8.56 1.14 0.17
C ILE A 98 -8.69 2.66 0.04
N ALA A 99 -8.27 3.39 1.08
CA ALA A 99 -8.23 4.86 1.07
C ALA A 99 -7.24 5.39 0.03
N ASN A 100 -6.08 4.71 -0.12
CA ASN A 100 -5.03 5.09 -1.06
C ASN A 100 -5.23 4.54 -2.49
N GLU A 101 -6.29 3.76 -2.72
CA GLU A 101 -6.55 3.07 -4.01
C GLU A 101 -5.40 2.14 -4.46
N THR A 102 -4.65 1.58 -3.50
CA THR A 102 -3.54 0.64 -3.74
C THR A 102 -3.94 -0.80 -3.37
N VAL A 103 -5.19 -1.15 -3.66
CA VAL A 103 -5.76 -2.46 -3.34
C VAL A 103 -5.09 -3.59 -4.13
N THR A 104 -4.56 -4.57 -3.40
CA THR A 104 -3.97 -5.80 -3.92
C THR A 104 -4.77 -7.01 -3.42
N ARG A 105 -4.37 -8.22 -3.82
CA ARG A 105 -4.95 -9.47 -3.29
C ARG A 105 -4.70 -9.67 -1.79
N PHE A 106 -3.72 -8.97 -1.21
CA PHE A 106 -3.36 -9.06 0.21
C PHE A 106 -3.92 -7.89 1.04
N SER A 107 -4.75 -7.03 0.42
CA SER A 107 -5.31 -5.88 1.11
C SER A 107 -6.40 -6.27 2.09
N ASP A 108 -6.35 -5.62 3.24
CA ASP A 108 -7.32 -5.68 4.33
C ASP A 108 -8.17 -4.41 4.39
N ILE A 109 -9.30 -4.50 5.09
CA ILE A 109 -10.09 -3.32 5.47
C ILE A 109 -9.53 -2.82 6.79
N ARG A 110 -8.99 -1.60 6.80
CA ARG A 110 -8.51 -0.93 8.01
C ARG A 110 -9.34 0.31 8.30
N VAL A 111 -9.88 0.37 9.51
CA VAL A 111 -10.70 1.48 9.99
C VAL A 111 -10.14 1.95 11.32
N CYS A 112 -9.93 3.25 11.45
CA CYS A 112 -9.63 3.88 12.73
C CYS A 112 -10.93 4.40 13.35
N CYS A 113 -11.13 4.10 14.63
CA CYS A 113 -12.28 4.53 15.41
C CYS A 113 -11.85 5.57 16.45
N PHE A 114 -12.71 6.54 16.71
CA PHE A 114 -12.51 7.60 17.69
C PHE A 114 -13.71 7.65 18.64
N THR A 115 -13.44 7.76 19.94
CA THR A 115 -14.44 8.04 20.98
C THR A 115 -13.91 9.15 21.88
N GLU A 116 -14.82 9.92 22.46
CA GLU A 116 -14.51 10.92 23.48
C GLU A 116 -14.19 10.27 24.84
N THR A 117 -14.51 8.98 25.03
CA THR A 117 -14.33 8.25 26.30
C THR A 117 -13.40 7.06 26.15
N THR A 118 -12.24 7.05 26.83
CA THR A 118 -11.20 6.02 26.75
C THR A 118 -11.63 4.58 27.07
N LYS A 119 -12.85 4.35 27.57
CA LYS A 119 -13.37 3.03 27.96
C LYS A 119 -14.14 2.28 26.87
N GLU A 120 -14.49 2.90 25.75
CA GLU A 120 -15.46 2.30 24.81
C GLU A 120 -14.85 1.54 23.62
N ILE A 121 -13.51 1.56 23.46
CA ILE A 121 -12.80 0.89 22.34
C ILE A 121 -12.16 -0.45 22.76
N ALA A 122 -12.13 -0.77 24.06
CA ALA A 122 -11.42 -1.93 24.61
C ALA A 122 -12.21 -3.25 24.53
#